data_AF-A0A2P2LS44-F1
#
_entry.id   AF-A0A2P2LS44-F1
#
_cell.length_a   1.000
_cell.length_b   1.000
_cell.length_c   1.000
_cell.angle_alpha   90.00
_cell.angle_beta   90.00
_cell.angle_gamma   90.00
#
_symmetry.space_group_name_H-M   'P 1'
#
loop_
_entity.id
_entity.type
_entity.pdbx_description
1 polymer ?
#
loop_
_entity_poly.entity_id
_entity_poly.type
_entity_poly.pdbx_seq_one_letter_code
_entity_poly.pdbx_strand_id
1 'polypeptide(L)'
;MEEAGKGTVTPFASMFPADEAQKAAKRVEEEIAEKEKELGRLKEFIADNTNLINLVSKLPDELHHNIMVPFGKAAFFPGRLIHTNEFMVLLGEGYYAERTSKQTIEILKRRGKVLNSQVESLKANMKDLEAEASFFDATASEAAVGSKKKKKKKLFK
;
A
#
# COMPACT_ATOMS: atom_id res chain seq x y z
N MET A 1 -19.60 55.42 -26.76
CA MET A 1 -18.65 54.32 -27.06
C MET A 1 -18.22 53.74 -25.73
N GLU A 2 -18.89 52.69 -25.28
CA GLU A 2 -18.53 51.97 -24.06
C GLU A 2 -17.34 51.06 -24.35
N GLU A 3 -16.24 51.24 -23.62
CA GLU A 3 -15.09 50.37 -23.72
C GLU A 3 -15.41 48.99 -23.14
N ALA A 4 -15.28 47.96 -23.97
CA ALA A 4 -15.41 46.57 -23.58
C ALA A 4 -14.40 46.23 -22.48
N GLY A 5 -14.90 46.06 -21.24
CA GLY A 5 -14.13 45.62 -20.10
C GLY A 5 -13.52 44.24 -20.35
N LYS A 6 -12.23 44.19 -20.70
CA LYS A 6 -11.49 42.93 -20.84
C LYS A 6 -11.33 42.30 -19.46
N GLY A 7 -12.11 41.28 -19.17
CA GLY A 7 -11.98 40.47 -17.97
C GLY A 7 -10.53 39.95 -17.85
N THR A 8 -9.86 40.34 -16.76
CA THR A 8 -8.52 39.85 -16.47
C THR A 8 -8.66 38.46 -15.84
N VAL A 9 -8.43 37.41 -16.63
CA VAL A 9 -8.34 36.05 -16.12
C VAL A 9 -7.09 35.98 -15.23
N THR A 10 -7.29 36.04 -13.90
CA THR A 10 -6.23 35.73 -12.94
C THR A 10 -5.87 34.25 -13.10
N PRO A 11 -4.62 33.91 -13.45
CA PRO A 11 -4.21 32.51 -13.55
C PRO A 11 -4.41 31.79 -12.22
N PHE A 12 -4.95 30.58 -12.24
CA PHE A 12 -5.24 29.77 -11.05
C PHE A 12 -4.02 29.60 -10.13
N ALA A 13 -2.84 29.41 -10.72
CA ALA A 13 -1.56 29.32 -10.01
C ALA A 13 -1.15 30.60 -9.24
N SER A 14 -1.80 31.74 -9.48
CA SER A 14 -1.52 33.00 -8.75
C SER A 14 -2.34 33.16 -7.46
N MET A 15 -3.27 32.23 -7.20
CA MET A 15 -4.10 32.19 -5.99
C MET A 15 -3.41 31.44 -4.84
N PHE A 16 -2.41 30.61 -5.15
CA PHE A 16 -1.68 29.80 -4.16
C PHE A 16 -0.23 30.30 -4.02
N PRO A 17 0.24 30.60 -2.80
CA PRO A 17 1.65 30.83 -2.54
C PRO A 17 2.48 29.59 -2.90
N ALA A 18 3.61 29.79 -3.58
CA ALA A 18 4.48 28.68 -4.00
C ALA A 18 4.99 27.82 -2.82
N ASP A 19 5.16 28.44 -1.64
CA ASP A 19 5.59 27.75 -0.41
C ASP A 19 4.50 26.81 0.13
N GLU A 20 3.23 27.20 0.05
CA GLU A 20 2.10 26.35 0.46
C GLU A 20 1.92 25.16 -0.49
N ALA A 21 2.07 25.38 -1.79
CA ALA A 21 2.02 24.32 -2.80
C ALA A 21 3.17 23.31 -2.63
N GLN A 22 4.39 23.78 -2.33
CA GLN A 22 5.53 22.90 -2.04
C GLN A 22 5.34 22.10 -0.75
N LYS A 23 4.76 22.72 0.28
CA LYS A 23 4.44 22.01 1.53
C LYS A 23 3.36 20.95 1.33
N ALA A 24 2.38 21.21 0.46
CA ALA A 24 1.36 20.24 0.09
C ALA A 24 1.98 19.05 -0.67
N ALA A 25 2.81 19.31 -1.68
CA ALA A 25 3.50 18.25 -2.43
C ALA A 25 4.30 17.31 -1.52
N LYS A 26 5.11 17.85 -0.60
CA LYS A 26 5.89 17.04 0.37
C LYS A 26 5.03 16.13 1.25
N ARG A 27 3.85 16.60 1.69
CA ARG A 27 2.94 15.78 2.51
C ARG A 27 2.42 14.59 1.74
N VAL A 28 2.06 14.80 0.47
CA VAL A 28 1.57 13.73 -0.41
C VAL A 28 2.70 12.73 -0.70
N GLU A 29 3.93 13.19 -0.92
CA GLU A 29 5.11 12.31 -1.08
C GLU A 29 5.37 11.44 0.17
N GLU A 30 5.28 12.01 1.37
CA GLU A 30 5.39 11.26 2.63
C GLU A 30 4.30 10.19 2.75
N GLU A 31 3.05 10.53 2.40
CA GLU A 31 1.94 9.58 2.40
C GLU A 31 2.15 8.45 1.38
N ILE A 32 2.61 8.76 0.17
CA ILE A 32 2.95 7.75 -0.85
C ILE A 32 4.02 6.79 -0.30
N ALA A 33 5.07 7.31 0.35
CA ALA A 33 6.14 6.48 0.92
C ALA A 33 5.62 5.56 2.05
N GLU A 34 4.62 5.98 2.83
CA GLU A 34 3.95 5.11 3.81
C GLU A 34 3.13 4.01 3.12
N LYS A 35 2.38 4.37 2.08
CA LYS A 35 1.57 3.42 1.31
C LYS A 35 2.44 2.38 0.57
N GLU A 36 3.62 2.77 0.10
CA GLU A 36 4.61 1.85 -0.48
C GLU A 36 5.09 0.80 0.52
N LYS A 37 5.36 1.21 1.77
CA LYS A 37 5.74 0.27 2.85
C LYS A 37 4.60 -0.69 3.17
N GLU A 38 3.37 -0.18 3.24
CA GLU A 38 2.17 -1.01 3.44
C GLU A 38 2.00 -2.03 2.30
N LEU A 39 2.21 -1.61 1.05
CA LEU A 39 2.16 -2.46 -0.13
C LEU A 39 3.24 -3.54 -0.09
N GLY A 40 4.45 -3.20 0.36
CA GLY A 40 5.53 -4.16 0.60
C GLY A 40 5.12 -5.26 1.59
N ARG A 41 4.56 -4.87 2.74
CA ARG A 41 4.07 -5.81 3.77
C ARG A 41 2.95 -6.72 3.23
N LEU A 42 2.00 -6.17 2.48
CA LEU A 42 0.92 -6.97 1.89
C LEU A 42 1.46 -7.99 0.87
N LYS A 43 2.49 -7.65 0.10
CA LYS A 43 3.15 -8.59 -0.82
C LYS A 43 3.85 -9.71 -0.06
N GLU A 44 4.52 -9.41 1.04
CA GLU A 44 5.13 -10.43 1.93
C GLU A 44 4.04 -11.39 2.44
N PHE A 45 2.91 -10.87 2.94
CA PHE A 45 1.80 -11.71 3.38
C PHE A 45 1.19 -12.58 2.27
N ILE A 46 1.15 -12.10 1.03
CA ILE A 46 0.70 -12.91 -0.13
C ILE A 46 1.68 -14.05 -0.40
N ALA A 47 2.98 -13.77 -0.33
CA ALA A 47 4.03 -14.77 -0.50
C ALA A 47 3.95 -15.85 0.60
N ASP A 48 3.82 -15.43 1.86
CA ASP A 48 3.67 -16.33 3.01
C ASP A 48 2.40 -17.18 2.90
N ASN A 49 1.27 -16.59 2.51
CA ASN A 49 0.03 -17.32 2.30
C ASN A 49 0.15 -18.36 1.18
N THR A 50 0.87 -18.04 0.10
CA THR A 50 1.17 -18.99 -0.98
C THR A 50 2.06 -20.13 -0.49
N ASN A 51 3.10 -19.83 0.27
CA ASN A 51 3.98 -20.82 0.88
C ASN A 51 3.20 -21.75 1.82
N LEU A 52 2.29 -21.19 2.62
CA LEU A 52 1.45 -21.96 3.53
C LEU A 52 0.49 -22.89 2.78
N ILE A 53 -0.12 -22.43 1.68
CA ILE A 53 -0.96 -23.30 0.82
C ILE A 53 -0.15 -24.49 0.32
N ASN A 54 1.08 -24.25 -0.18
CA ASN A 54 1.95 -25.30 -0.70
C ASN A 54 2.37 -26.30 0.41
N LEU A 55 2.64 -25.81 1.62
CA LEU A 55 2.97 -26.66 2.76
C LEU A 55 1.78 -27.51 3.18
N VAL A 56 0.62 -26.89 3.40
CA VAL A 56 -0.61 -27.59 3.83
C VAL A 56 -1.06 -28.60 2.77
N SER A 57 -0.78 -28.36 1.48
CA SER A 57 -1.08 -29.36 0.44
C SER A 57 -0.18 -30.60 0.47
N LYS A 58 1.05 -30.48 0.99
CA LYS A 58 2.04 -31.56 0.98
C LYS A 58 2.10 -32.34 2.30
N LEU A 59 1.76 -31.71 3.41
CA LEU A 59 1.80 -32.36 4.73
C LEU A 59 1.04 -33.71 4.77
N PRO A 60 -0.16 -33.83 4.16
CA PRO A 60 -0.92 -35.09 4.16
C PRO A 60 -0.31 -36.21 3.31
N ASP A 61 0.71 -35.94 2.52
CA ASP A 61 1.36 -36.96 1.65
C ASP A 61 2.10 -38.02 2.47
N GLU A 62 2.45 -37.70 3.72
CA GLU A 62 3.04 -38.63 4.67
C GLU A 62 2.22 -38.67 5.97
N LEU A 63 2.17 -39.86 6.58
CA LEU A 63 1.52 -40.04 7.90
C LEU A 63 2.25 -39.30 9.00
N HIS A 64 3.55 -39.06 8.84
CA HIS A 64 4.34 -38.34 9.83
C HIS A 64 5.56 -37.66 9.24
N HIS A 65 5.94 -36.52 9.80
CA HIS A 65 7.14 -35.76 9.44
C HIS A 65 8.02 -35.55 10.66
N ASN A 66 9.30 -35.92 10.60
CA ASN A 66 10.25 -35.57 11.66
C ASN A 66 10.66 -34.10 11.49
N ILE A 67 10.53 -33.30 12.56
CA ILE A 67 10.77 -31.86 12.53
C ILE A 67 11.61 -31.41 13.73
N MET A 68 12.23 -30.24 13.62
CA MET A 68 12.85 -29.54 14.73
C MET A 68 11.90 -28.45 15.22
N VAL A 69 11.31 -28.65 16.40
CA VAL A 69 10.35 -27.72 17.00
C VAL A 69 11.11 -26.58 17.66
N PRO A 70 10.91 -25.32 17.25
CA PRO A 70 11.58 -24.18 17.88
C PRO A 70 11.11 -24.00 19.33
N PHE A 71 12.05 -23.78 20.24
CA PHE A 71 11.81 -23.49 21.64
C PHE A 71 12.55 -22.21 22.04
N GLY A 72 11.86 -21.08 21.92
CA GLY A 72 12.45 -19.76 22.12
C GLY A 72 13.33 -19.32 20.94
N LYS A 73 14.30 -18.42 21.20
CA LYS A 73 15.06 -17.74 20.14
C LYS A 73 16.23 -18.56 19.56
N ALA A 74 16.75 -19.54 20.30
CA ALA A 74 18.02 -20.19 19.97
C ALA A 74 18.05 -21.71 20.19
N ALA A 75 16.94 -22.33 20.59
CA ALA A 75 16.89 -23.77 20.87
C ALA A 75 15.82 -24.47 20.03
N PHE A 76 16.06 -25.74 19.72
CA PHE A 76 15.16 -26.60 18.96
C PHE A 76 15.11 -28.00 19.59
N PHE A 77 13.91 -28.59 19.64
CA PHE A 77 13.71 -29.97 20.08
C PHE A 77 13.37 -30.88 18.89
N PRO A 78 13.91 -32.11 18.83
CA PRO A 78 13.47 -33.09 17.85
C PRO A 78 12.01 -33.49 18.16
N GLY A 79 11.17 -33.50 17.14
CA GLY A 79 9.75 -33.83 17.23
C GLY A 79 9.23 -34.49 15.96
N ARG A 80 7.94 -34.86 15.99
CA ARG A 80 7.26 -35.49 14.86
C ARG A 80 5.83 -35.00 14.74
N LEU A 81 5.42 -34.62 13.53
CA LEU A 81 4.01 -34.39 13.18
C LEU A 81 3.32 -35.73 12.93
N ILE A 82 2.12 -35.95 13.46
CA ILE A 82 1.38 -37.23 13.36
C ILE A 82 -0.05 -37.07 12.79
N HIS A 83 -0.71 -35.94 13.06
CA HIS A 83 -2.03 -35.59 12.52
C HIS A 83 -1.86 -34.65 11.32
N THR A 84 -1.18 -35.13 10.28
CA THR A 84 -0.73 -34.28 9.16
C THR A 84 -1.86 -33.71 8.30
N ASN A 85 -3.09 -34.26 8.45
CA ASN A 85 -4.28 -33.77 7.78
C ASN A 85 -5.16 -32.83 8.63
N GLU A 86 -4.82 -32.59 9.90
CA GLU A 86 -5.64 -31.83 10.84
C GLU A 86 -4.90 -30.55 11.25
N PHE A 87 -5.58 -29.42 11.13
CA PHE A 87 -5.02 -28.09 11.38
C PHE A 87 -5.91 -27.30 12.32
N MET A 88 -5.31 -26.67 13.32
CA MET A 88 -5.99 -25.66 14.14
C MET A 88 -5.90 -24.31 13.43
N VAL A 89 -7.03 -23.82 12.92
CA VAL A 89 -7.09 -22.60 12.11
C VAL A 89 -7.77 -21.48 12.90
N LEU A 90 -7.10 -20.33 13.02
CA LEU A 90 -7.71 -19.09 13.54
C LEU A 90 -8.79 -18.63 12.58
N LEU A 91 -10.03 -18.45 13.02
CA LEU A 91 -11.14 -17.93 12.22
C LEU A 91 -11.32 -16.42 12.38
N GLY A 92 -10.92 -15.86 13.52
CA GLY A 92 -11.02 -14.44 13.86
C GLY A 92 -11.22 -14.26 15.37
N GLU A 93 -10.86 -13.10 15.92
CA GLU A 93 -11.15 -12.72 17.33
C GLU A 93 -10.72 -13.76 18.39
N GLY A 94 -9.63 -14.50 18.12
CA GLY A 94 -9.14 -15.55 19.02
C GLY A 94 -9.90 -16.87 18.95
N TYR A 95 -10.90 -17.03 18.08
CA TYR A 95 -11.59 -18.29 17.85
C TYR A 95 -10.80 -19.20 16.89
N TYR A 96 -10.54 -20.42 17.35
CA TYR A 96 -9.87 -21.46 16.57
C TYR A 96 -10.85 -22.60 16.28
N ALA A 97 -10.66 -23.25 15.13
CA ALA A 97 -11.37 -24.47 14.81
C ALA A 97 -10.44 -25.47 14.14
N GLU A 98 -10.63 -26.76 14.44
CA GLU A 98 -10.01 -27.85 13.71
C GLU A 98 -10.58 -27.95 12.31
N ARG A 99 -9.69 -28.06 11.32
CA ARG A 99 -10.01 -28.16 9.91
C ARG A 99 -9.12 -29.17 9.22
N THR A 100 -9.66 -29.82 8.19
CA THR A 100 -8.85 -30.67 7.34
C THR A 100 -7.92 -29.83 6.48
N SER A 101 -6.82 -30.40 5.97
CA SER A 101 -5.91 -29.71 5.05
C SER A 101 -6.64 -29.08 3.87
N LYS A 102 -7.61 -29.82 3.30
CA LYS A 102 -8.43 -29.34 2.18
C LYS A 102 -9.23 -28.09 2.55
N GLN A 103 -9.90 -28.10 3.69
CA GLN A 103 -10.65 -26.95 4.19
C GLN A 103 -9.72 -25.77 4.51
N THR A 104 -8.56 -26.04 5.10
CA THR A 104 -7.53 -25.03 5.39
C THR A 104 -7.05 -24.35 4.12
N ILE A 105 -6.77 -25.10 3.05
CA ILE A 105 -6.39 -24.56 1.74
C ILE A 105 -7.50 -23.65 1.19
N GLU A 106 -8.77 -24.03 1.31
CA GLU A 106 -9.90 -23.18 0.87
C GLU A 106 -10.01 -21.88 1.67
N ILE A 107 -9.70 -21.90 2.97
CA ILE A 107 -9.63 -20.70 3.81
C ILE A 107 -8.47 -19.81 3.34
N LEU A 108 -7.28 -20.38 3.15
CA LEU A 108 -6.09 -19.64 2.70
C LEU A 108 -6.26 -19.04 1.31
N LYS A 109 -6.93 -19.75 0.39
CA LYS A 109 -7.28 -19.22 -0.94
C LYS A 109 -8.23 -18.02 -0.84
N ARG A 110 -9.23 -18.07 0.05
CA ARG A 110 -10.13 -16.93 0.30
C ARG A 110 -9.36 -15.74 0.88
N ARG A 111 -8.46 -15.97 1.84
CA ARG A 111 -7.58 -14.93 2.40
C ARG A 111 -6.68 -14.30 1.35
N GLY A 112 -6.08 -15.12 0.48
CA GLY A 112 -5.26 -14.63 -0.64
C GLY A 112 -6.04 -13.71 -1.59
N LYS A 113 -7.32 -14.01 -1.86
CA LYS A 113 -8.17 -13.11 -2.65
C LYS A 113 -8.40 -11.76 -1.96
N VAL A 114 -8.62 -11.77 -0.64
CA VAL A 114 -8.78 -10.53 0.15
C VAL A 114 -7.49 -9.71 0.10
N LEU A 115 -6.32 -10.33 0.33
CA LEU A 115 -5.03 -9.65 0.24
C LEU A 115 -4.79 -9.05 -1.15
N ASN A 116 -5.10 -9.79 -2.22
CA ASN A 116 -4.99 -9.26 -3.58
C ASN A 116 -5.91 -8.05 -3.79
N SER A 117 -7.17 -8.10 -3.31
CA SER A 117 -8.08 -6.95 -3.42
C SER A 117 -7.58 -5.73 -2.65
N GLN A 118 -6.95 -5.93 -1.49
CA GLN A 118 -6.33 -4.86 -0.72
C GLN A 118 -5.15 -4.24 -1.47
N VAL A 119 -4.29 -5.07 -2.08
CA VAL A 119 -3.18 -4.59 -2.91
C VAL A 119 -3.67 -3.78 -4.09
N GLU A 120 -4.71 -4.23 -4.79
CA GLU A 120 -5.26 -3.48 -5.93
C GLU A 120 -5.90 -2.15 -5.49
N SER A 121 -6.64 -2.13 -4.38
CA SER A 121 -7.17 -0.89 -3.81
C SER A 121 -6.06 0.07 -3.39
N LEU A 122 -4.98 -0.45 -2.78
CA LEU A 122 -3.85 0.37 -2.33
C LEU A 122 -3.09 0.98 -3.50
N LYS A 123 -2.86 0.21 -4.58
CA LYS A 123 -2.26 0.71 -5.82
C LYS A 123 -3.10 1.81 -6.48
N ALA A 124 -4.43 1.64 -6.49
CA ALA A 124 -5.32 2.67 -7.03
C ALA A 124 -5.20 3.98 -6.22
N ASN A 125 -5.24 3.88 -4.89
CA ASN A 125 -5.07 5.04 -4.02
C ASN A 125 -3.70 5.72 -4.22
N MET A 126 -2.63 4.95 -4.36
CA MET A 126 -1.30 5.50 -4.65
C MET A 126 -1.26 6.25 -5.98
N LYS A 127 -1.90 5.71 -7.02
CA LYS A 127 -1.97 6.37 -8.32
C LYS A 127 -2.71 7.70 -8.26
N ASP A 128 -3.77 7.78 -7.45
CA ASP A 128 -4.51 9.01 -7.23
C ASP A 128 -3.66 10.04 -6.46
N LEU A 129 -2.91 9.60 -5.44
CA LEU A 129 -1.95 10.44 -4.71
C LEU A 129 -0.79 10.92 -5.60
N GLU A 130 -0.26 10.07 -6.48
CA GLU A 130 0.77 10.46 -7.46
C GLU A 130 0.26 11.56 -8.41
N ALA A 131 -0.99 11.46 -8.85
CA ALA A 131 -1.62 12.50 -9.67
C ALA A 131 -1.78 13.81 -8.87
N GLU A 132 -2.17 13.73 -7.61
CA GLU A 132 -2.26 14.89 -6.70
C GLU A 132 -0.90 15.55 -6.46
N ALA A 133 0.15 14.77 -6.21
CA ALA A 133 1.52 15.29 -6.04
C ALA A 133 1.98 16.04 -7.31
N SER A 134 1.78 15.43 -8.49
CA SER A 134 2.14 16.05 -9.77
C SER A 134 1.40 17.37 -10.03
N PHE A 135 0.15 17.47 -9.56
CA PHE A 135 -0.65 18.69 -9.65
C PHE A 135 -0.11 19.80 -8.75
N PHE A 136 0.27 19.48 -7.51
CA PHE A 136 0.88 20.46 -6.60
C PHE A 136 2.25 20.94 -7.10
N ASP A 137 3.07 20.06 -7.66
CA ASP A 137 4.38 20.41 -8.23
C ASP A 137 4.26 21.33 -9.45
N ALA A 138 3.31 21.03 -10.35
CA ALA A 138 3.01 21.89 -11.49
C ALA A 138 2.54 23.28 -11.03
N THR A 139 1.64 23.31 -10.04
CA THR A 139 1.10 24.56 -9.47
C THR A 139 2.20 25.40 -8.80
N ALA A 140 3.09 24.77 -8.01
CA ALA A 140 4.22 25.44 -7.37
C ALA A 140 5.18 26.05 -8.42
N SER A 141 5.46 25.31 -9.49
CA SER A 141 6.32 25.75 -10.60
C SER A 141 5.72 26.95 -11.34
N GLU A 142 4.42 26.91 -11.65
CA GLU A 142 3.72 28.01 -12.31
C GLU A 142 3.61 29.27 -11.45
N ALA A 143 3.32 29.12 -10.15
CA ALA A 143 3.26 30.22 -9.19
C ALA A 143 4.61 30.95 -9.05
N ALA A 144 5.72 30.19 -9.08
CA ALA A 144 7.07 30.75 -9.06
C ALA A 144 7.39 31.55 -10.34
N VAL A 145 6.94 31.10 -11.51
CA VAL A 145 7.14 31.79 -12.80
C VAL A 145 6.26 33.03 -12.93
N GLY A 146 4.99 32.97 -12.49
CA GLY A 146 4.06 34.10 -12.48
C GLY A 146 4.54 35.27 -11.61
N SER A 147 5.14 34.96 -10.46
CA SER A 147 5.76 35.93 -9.55
C SER A 147 6.95 36.67 -10.16
N LYS A 148 7.79 35.96 -10.96
CA LYS A 148 8.92 36.55 -11.68
C LYS A 148 8.47 37.46 -12.84
N LYS A 149 7.41 37.10 -13.57
CA LYS A 149 6.84 37.95 -14.64
C LYS A 149 6.19 39.24 -14.09
N LYS A 150 5.50 39.18 -12.93
CA LYS A 150 4.96 40.39 -12.26
C LYS A 150 6.07 41.34 -11.80
N LYS A 151 7.20 40.83 -11.29
CA LYS A 151 8.36 41.67 -10.91
C LYS A 151 9.04 42.32 -12.12
N LYS A 152 9.25 41.61 -13.24
CA LYS A 152 9.84 42.20 -14.46
C LYS A 152 8.96 43.29 -15.09
N LYS A 153 7.63 43.17 -15.07
CA LYS A 153 6.71 44.21 -15.57
C LYS A 153 6.67 45.48 -14.69
N LYS A 154 6.93 45.37 -13.39
CA LYS A 154 7.04 46.54 -12.49
C LYS A 154 8.37 47.30 -12.63
N LEU A 155 9.41 46.66 -13.17
CA LEU A 155 10.74 47.26 -13.35
C LEU A 155 10.91 48.02 -14.68
N PHE A 156 9.92 47.91 -15.59
CA PHE A 156 9.91 48.54 -16.92
C PHE A 156 8.81 49.61 -17.06
N LYS A 157 8.32 50.15 -15.94
CA LYS A 157 7.36 51.26 -15.89
C LYS A 157 7.96 52.45 -15.15
#